data_AF-A0A8H4UYE0-F1
#
_entry.id   AF-A0A8H4UYE0-F1
#
_cell.length_a   1.000
_cell.length_b   1.000
_cell.length_c   1.000
_cell.angle_alpha   90.00
_cell.angle_beta   90.00
_cell.angle_gamma   90.00
#
_symmetry.space_group_name_H-M   'P 1'
#
loop_
_entity.id
_entity.type
_entity.pdbx_description
1 polymer ?
#
loop_
_entity_poly.entity_id
_entity_poly.type
_entity_poly.pdbx_seq_one_letter_code
_entity_poly.pdbx_strand_id
1 'polypeptide(L)'
;MSAFWIGYGSNNIGGTGNTQSNLAWQLPSIIQGIPACLLAIGIWWMPFSPRWLVKKGRVEEARKTLAWLRKLPIDDALVQVEFLEIQAEALFEQRAFAKAFPDLATKEKQNVLFRELAQYVNCVRTKDNFKRVATAWLVMFFQQWSGIDSIIYYASEVFVSLGLNTGTVALLATGVTGVVFFVCTIPAM
;
A
#
# COMPACT_ATOMS: atom_id res chain seq x y z
N MET A 1 14.27 3.27 -5.50
CA MET A 1 15.39 2.89 -6.39
C MET A 1 15.61 3.93 -7.48
N SER A 2 14.66 4.14 -8.39
CA SER A 2 14.76 5.14 -9.48
C SER A 2 14.96 6.58 -8.97
N ALA A 3 14.24 7.00 -7.93
CA ALA A 3 14.36 8.34 -7.36
C ALA A 3 15.79 8.71 -6.88
N PHE A 4 16.53 7.74 -6.33
CA PHE A 4 17.89 7.97 -5.80
C PHE A 4 18.93 8.10 -6.90
N TRP A 5 18.85 7.27 -7.95
CA TRP A 5 19.72 7.37 -9.12
C TRP A 5 19.40 8.60 -9.98
N ILE A 6 18.13 9.00 -10.02
CA ILE A 6 17.71 10.24 -10.66
C ILE A 6 18.22 11.45 -9.86
N GLY A 7 18.15 11.41 -8.52
CA GLY A 7 18.78 12.40 -7.63
C GLY A 7 20.30 12.46 -7.79
N TYR A 8 20.96 11.31 -7.97
CA TYR A 8 22.39 11.22 -8.25
C TYR A 8 22.74 11.88 -9.60
N GLY A 9 21.96 11.58 -10.65
CA GLY A 9 22.16 12.17 -11.98
C GLY A 9 21.83 13.67 -12.03
N SER A 10 20.88 14.14 -11.22
CA SER A 10 20.50 15.55 -11.15
C SER A 10 21.39 16.38 -10.22
N ASN A 11 22.16 15.77 -9.31
CA ASN A 11 23.08 16.47 -8.39
C ASN A 11 24.20 17.24 -9.13
N ASN A 12 24.53 16.84 -10.36
CA ASN A 12 25.53 17.53 -11.20
C ASN A 12 24.92 18.57 -12.17
N ILE A 13 23.59 18.79 -12.15
CA ILE A 13 22.93 19.78 -13.02
C ILE A 13 23.13 21.19 -12.42
N GLY A 14 24.10 21.92 -12.98
CA GLY A 14 24.40 23.32 -12.60
C GLY A 14 25.67 23.52 -11.75
N GLY A 15 26.48 22.47 -11.53
CA GLY A 15 27.72 22.53 -10.72
C GLY A 15 27.56 21.99 -9.30
N THR A 16 28.59 22.11 -8.46
CA THR A 16 28.57 21.77 -7.02
C THR A 16 28.89 23.00 -6.17
N GLY A 17 28.04 23.34 -5.20
CA GLY A 17 28.15 24.55 -4.36
C GLY A 17 27.02 25.58 -4.59
N ASN A 18 27.28 26.85 -4.27
CA ASN A 18 26.29 27.96 -4.27
C ASN A 18 25.69 28.33 -5.66
N THR A 19 26.14 27.66 -6.73
CA THR A 19 25.64 27.81 -8.11
C THR A 19 24.73 26.66 -8.55
N GLN A 20 24.42 25.70 -7.67
CA GLN A 20 23.50 24.61 -8.01
C GLN A 20 22.13 25.13 -8.44
N SER A 21 21.65 24.61 -9.59
CA SER A 21 20.33 24.94 -10.07
C SER A 21 19.27 24.28 -9.19
N ASN A 22 18.19 25.02 -8.86
CA ASN A 22 17.01 24.46 -8.16
C ASN A 22 16.39 23.25 -8.87
N LEU A 23 16.74 23.03 -10.14
CA LEU A 23 16.36 21.84 -10.90
C LEU A 23 16.94 20.55 -10.31
N ALA A 24 18.06 20.58 -9.58
CA ALA A 24 18.72 19.39 -9.04
C ALA A 24 17.81 18.58 -8.08
N TRP A 25 16.97 19.25 -7.28
CA TRP A 25 16.04 18.61 -6.34
C TRP A 25 14.61 18.48 -6.88
N GLN A 26 14.21 19.34 -7.84
CA GLN A 26 12.86 19.31 -8.44
C GLN A 26 12.71 18.16 -9.45
N LEU A 27 13.76 17.87 -10.22
CA LEU A 27 13.74 16.88 -11.29
C LEU A 27 13.43 15.45 -10.81
N PRO A 28 14.01 14.95 -9.69
CA PRO A 28 13.62 13.66 -9.11
C PRO A 28 12.16 13.60 -8.65
N SER A 29 11.61 14.72 -8.15
CA SER A 29 10.22 14.80 -7.70
C SER A 29 9.25 14.78 -8.89
N ILE A 30 9.58 15.49 -9.98
CA ILE A 30 8.79 15.52 -11.21
C ILE A 30 8.78 14.14 -11.88
N ILE A 31 9.93 13.46 -11.95
CA ILE A 31 10.00 12.13 -12.56
C ILE A 31 9.21 11.09 -11.75
N GLN A 32 9.16 11.19 -10.42
CA GLN A 32 8.27 10.37 -9.60
C GLN A 32 6.78 10.62 -9.87
N GLY A 33 6.43 11.82 -10.35
CA GLY A 33 5.07 12.14 -10.80
C GLY A 33 4.63 11.35 -12.04
N ILE A 34 5.56 10.93 -12.90
CA ILE A 34 5.26 10.19 -14.14
C ILE A 34 4.50 8.88 -13.87
N PRO A 35 4.98 7.93 -13.03
CA PRO A 35 4.23 6.71 -12.74
C PRO A 35 2.92 6.99 -11.99
N ALA A 36 2.84 8.03 -11.16
CA ALA A 36 1.60 8.42 -10.50
C ALA A 36 0.54 8.89 -11.51
N CYS A 37 0.92 9.73 -12.47
CA CYS A 37 0.05 10.14 -13.58
C CYS A 37 -0.36 8.96 -14.46
N LEU A 38 0.58 8.06 -14.78
CA LEU A 38 0.29 6.85 -15.55
C LEU A 38 -0.76 5.97 -14.85
N LEU A 39 -0.61 5.77 -13.54
CA LEU A 39 -1.56 5.00 -12.74
C LEU A 39 -2.91 5.72 -12.65
N ALA A 40 -2.93 7.05 -12.48
CA ALA A 40 -4.16 7.84 -12.47
C ALA A 40 -4.95 7.69 -13.77
N ILE A 41 -4.27 7.70 -14.92
CA ILE A 41 -4.89 7.43 -16.23
C ILE A 41 -5.35 5.95 -16.31
N GLY A 42 -4.54 5.01 -15.81
CA GLY A 42 -4.87 3.58 -15.81
C GLY A 42 -6.11 3.20 -15.00
N ILE A 43 -6.43 3.96 -13.93
CA ILE A 43 -7.63 3.72 -13.10
C ILE A 43 -8.92 3.78 -13.94
N TRP A 44 -8.99 4.62 -14.98
CA TRP A 44 -10.18 4.69 -15.84
C TRP A 44 -10.44 3.42 -16.65
N TRP A 45 -9.42 2.58 -16.89
CA TRP A 45 -9.57 1.32 -17.60
C TRP A 45 -9.60 0.09 -16.68
N MET A 46 -9.38 0.26 -15.37
CA MET A 46 -9.32 -0.86 -14.45
C MET A 46 -10.74 -1.30 -14.04
N PRO A 47 -11.09 -2.59 -14.15
CA PRO A 47 -12.38 -3.06 -13.67
C PRO A 47 -12.45 -2.97 -12.14
N PHE A 48 -13.65 -2.73 -11.62
CA PHE A 48 -13.86 -2.67 -10.17
C PHE A 48 -13.61 -4.02 -9.51
N SER A 49 -13.12 -4.00 -8.26
CA SER A 49 -12.91 -5.23 -7.49
C SER A 49 -14.21 -6.07 -7.40
N PRO A 50 -14.17 -7.38 -7.73
CA PRO A 50 -15.33 -8.28 -7.60
C PRO A 50 -15.93 -8.28 -6.18
N ARG A 51 -15.08 -8.22 -5.14
CA ARG A 51 -15.52 -8.15 -3.74
C ARG A 51 -16.37 -6.91 -3.45
N TRP A 52 -15.96 -5.76 -3.98
CA TRP A 52 -16.71 -4.51 -3.83
C TRP A 52 -18.04 -4.54 -4.59
N LEU A 53 -18.05 -5.10 -5.80
CA LEU A 53 -19.27 -5.25 -6.61
C LEU A 53 -20.30 -6.14 -5.90
N VAL A 54 -19.89 -7.26 -5.29
CA VAL A 54 -20.76 -8.10 -4.44
C VAL A 54 -21.31 -7.31 -3.26
N LYS A 55 -20.47 -6.55 -2.55
CA LYS A 55 -20.89 -5.71 -1.42
C LYS A 55 -21.91 -4.63 -1.81
N LYS A 56 -21.90 -4.17 -3.06
CA LYS A 56 -22.87 -3.22 -3.62
C LYS A 56 -24.11 -3.88 -4.24
N GLY A 57 -24.22 -5.21 -4.21
CA GLY A 57 -25.32 -5.97 -4.81
C GLY A 57 -25.23 -6.13 -6.33
N ARG A 58 -24.13 -5.73 -6.97
CA ARG A 58 -23.90 -5.87 -8.43
C ARG A 58 -23.31 -7.24 -8.76
N VAL A 59 -24.10 -8.29 -8.50
CA VAL A 59 -23.68 -9.70 -8.60
C VAL A 59 -23.24 -10.10 -10.02
N GLU A 60 -24.01 -9.73 -11.04
CA GLU A 60 -23.72 -10.11 -12.42
C GLU A 60 -22.42 -9.49 -12.95
N GLU A 61 -22.15 -8.24 -12.57
CA GLU A 61 -20.88 -7.60 -12.92
C GLU A 61 -19.71 -8.21 -12.17
N ALA A 62 -19.88 -8.54 -10.88
CA ALA A 62 -18.84 -9.21 -10.11
C ALA A 62 -18.43 -10.54 -10.74
N ARG A 63 -19.40 -11.33 -11.25
CA ARG A 63 -19.14 -12.58 -11.98
C ARG A 63 -18.35 -12.34 -13.27
N LYS A 64 -18.75 -11.35 -14.08
CA LYS A 64 -18.04 -10.98 -15.30
C LYS A 64 -16.61 -10.54 -15.03
N THR A 65 -16.39 -9.72 -14.01
CA THR A 65 -15.05 -9.27 -13.63
C THR A 65 -14.20 -10.41 -13.07
N LEU A 66 -14.78 -11.33 -12.30
CA LEU A 66 -14.08 -12.49 -11.78
C LEU A 66 -13.66 -13.45 -12.90
N ALA A 67 -14.58 -13.72 -13.84
CA ALA A 67 -14.31 -14.52 -15.04
C ALA A 67 -13.20 -13.88 -15.90
N TRP A 68 -13.23 -12.55 -16.07
CA TRP A 68 -12.17 -11.82 -16.77
C TRP A 68 -10.81 -11.94 -16.05
N LEU A 69 -10.79 -11.80 -14.72
CA LEU A 69 -9.56 -11.89 -13.92
C LEU A 69 -8.95 -13.30 -13.98
N ARG A 70 -9.78 -14.33 -13.93
CA ARG A 70 -9.37 -15.74 -13.99
C ARG A 70 -9.15 -16.25 -15.41
N LYS A 71 -9.49 -15.47 -16.44
CA LYS A 71 -9.47 -15.84 -17.86
C LYS A 71 -10.21 -17.16 -18.15
N LEU A 72 -11.31 -17.39 -17.44
CA LEU A 72 -12.16 -18.57 -17.53
C LEU A 72 -13.59 -18.17 -17.94
N PRO A 73 -14.38 -19.08 -18.53
CA PRO A 73 -15.78 -18.81 -18.80
C PRO A 73 -16.54 -18.58 -17.49
N ILE A 74 -17.61 -17.79 -17.56
CA ILE A 74 -18.43 -17.38 -16.39
C ILE A 74 -19.02 -18.61 -15.68
N ASP A 75 -19.32 -19.66 -16.44
CA ASP A 75 -19.93 -20.89 -15.94
C ASP A 75 -18.92 -21.94 -15.47
N ASP A 76 -17.62 -21.62 -15.46
CA ASP A 76 -16.60 -22.53 -14.94
C ASP A 76 -16.80 -22.76 -13.43
N ALA A 77 -16.70 -24.02 -13.00
CA ALA A 77 -16.88 -24.41 -11.61
C ALA A 77 -15.93 -23.66 -10.67
N LEU A 78 -14.70 -23.36 -11.09
CA LEU A 78 -13.73 -22.62 -10.27
C LEU A 78 -14.18 -21.18 -10.02
N VAL A 79 -14.69 -20.50 -11.04
CA VAL A 79 -15.19 -19.12 -10.95
C VAL A 79 -16.44 -19.07 -10.08
N GLN A 80 -17.33 -20.06 -10.19
CA GLN A 80 -18.53 -20.16 -9.36
C GLN A 80 -18.19 -20.39 -7.89
N VAL A 81 -17.26 -21.30 -7.59
CA VAL A 81 -16.80 -21.56 -6.22
C VAL A 81 -16.22 -20.29 -5.60
N GLU A 82 -15.29 -19.63 -6.28
CA GLU A 82 -14.69 -18.39 -5.77
C GLU A 82 -15.72 -17.27 -5.61
N PHE A 83 -16.66 -17.14 -6.54
CA PHE A 83 -17.76 -16.19 -6.43
C PHE A 83 -18.64 -16.46 -5.20
N LEU A 84 -18.98 -17.73 -4.94
CA LEU A 84 -19.78 -18.15 -3.79
C LEU A 84 -19.03 -17.91 -2.47
N GLU A 85 -17.72 -18.14 -2.43
CA GLU A 85 -16.87 -17.83 -1.27
C GLU A 85 -16.91 -16.33 -0.95
N ILE A 86 -16.71 -15.48 -1.96
CA ILE A 86 -16.78 -14.02 -1.80
C ILE A 86 -18.18 -13.59 -1.32
N GLN A 87 -19.22 -14.20 -1.87
CA GLN A 87 -20.60 -13.91 -1.46
C GLN A 87 -20.88 -14.36 -0.02
N ALA A 88 -20.40 -15.53 0.39
CA ALA A 88 -20.52 -16.03 1.75
C ALA A 88 -19.77 -15.15 2.75
N GLU A 89 -18.55 -14.71 2.42
CA GLU A 89 -17.75 -13.78 3.22
C GLU A 89 -18.50 -12.44 3.39
N ALA A 90 -19.01 -11.86 2.30
CA ALA A 90 -19.76 -10.61 2.35
C ALA A 90 -21.06 -10.71 3.19
N LEU A 91 -21.78 -11.82 3.07
CA LEU A 91 -22.98 -12.09 3.89
C LEU A 91 -22.62 -12.30 5.37
N PHE A 92 -21.51 -12.98 5.65
CA PHE A 92 -21.02 -13.19 7.01
C PHE A 92 -20.67 -11.85 7.66
N GLU A 93 -19.95 -10.97 6.96
CA GLU A 93 -19.65 -9.62 7.43
C GLU A 93 -20.91 -8.82 7.73
N GLN A 94 -21.89 -8.82 6.82
CA GLN A 94 -23.17 -8.11 7.02
C GLN A 94 -23.93 -8.64 8.23
N ARG A 95 -24.02 -9.97 8.39
CA ARG A 95 -24.70 -10.61 9.53
C ARG A 95 -23.96 -10.36 10.85
N ALA A 96 -22.63 -10.44 10.85
CA ALA A 96 -21.81 -10.15 12.02
C ALA A 96 -21.98 -8.68 12.45
N PHE A 97 -22.02 -7.76 11.48
CA PHE A 97 -22.27 -6.35 11.73
C PHE A 97 -23.68 -6.11 12.27
N ALA A 98 -24.71 -6.71 11.67
CA ALA A 98 -26.09 -6.57 12.11
C ALA A 98 -26.33 -7.12 13.52
N LYS A 99 -25.68 -8.24 13.89
CA LYS A 99 -25.72 -8.77 15.26
C LYS A 99 -25.04 -7.85 16.28
N ALA A 100 -23.95 -7.20 15.88
CA ALA A 100 -23.18 -6.36 16.80
C ALA A 100 -23.79 -4.95 16.98
N PHE A 101 -24.57 -4.47 15.99
CA PHE A 101 -25.26 -3.18 16.06
C PHE A 101 -26.70 -3.27 15.53
N PRO A 102 -27.65 -3.79 16.34
CA PRO A 102 -29.06 -3.91 15.93
C PRO A 102 -29.71 -2.56 15.59
N ASP A 103 -29.34 -1.46 16.26
CA ASP A 103 -29.88 -0.11 16.01
C ASP A 103 -29.28 0.59 14.77
N LEU A 104 -28.08 0.20 14.32
CA LEU A 104 -27.42 0.81 13.15
C LEU A 104 -27.66 0.02 11.87
N ALA A 105 -28.02 -1.26 11.97
CA ALA A 105 -28.45 -2.08 10.84
C ALA A 105 -29.71 -1.51 10.17
N THR A 106 -30.60 -0.88 10.94
CA THR A 106 -31.84 -0.26 10.42
C THR A 106 -31.62 1.15 9.89
N LYS A 107 -30.57 1.86 10.34
CA LYS A 107 -30.14 3.20 9.87
C LYS A 107 -29.07 3.14 8.78
N GLU A 108 -29.05 2.04 8.02
CA GLU A 108 -28.01 1.65 7.07
C GLU A 108 -27.72 2.68 5.95
N LYS A 109 -28.64 3.61 5.70
CA LYS A 109 -28.60 4.49 4.52
C LYS A 109 -27.88 5.83 4.70
N GLN A 110 -27.63 6.32 5.92
CA GLN A 110 -27.34 7.75 6.08
C GLN A 110 -25.86 8.12 6.23
N ASN A 111 -24.98 7.36 6.90
CA ASN A 111 -23.58 7.78 7.11
C ASN A 111 -22.57 6.62 7.02
N VAL A 112 -21.80 6.56 5.93
CA VAL A 112 -20.72 5.57 5.71
C VAL A 112 -19.61 5.69 6.77
N LEU A 113 -19.27 6.92 7.16
CA LEU A 113 -18.24 7.20 8.16
C LEU A 113 -18.60 6.64 9.55
N PHE A 114 -19.86 6.78 9.96
CA PHE A 114 -20.31 6.29 11.27
C PHE A 114 -20.32 4.75 11.32
N ARG A 115 -20.58 4.10 10.18
CA ARG A 115 -20.44 2.65 10.03
C ARG A 115 -18.99 2.21 10.18
N GLU A 116 -18.06 2.88 9.51
CA GLU A 116 -16.63 2.55 9.57
C GLU A 116 -16.09 2.75 10.99
N LEU A 117 -16.43 3.87 11.65
CA LEU A 117 -16.07 4.10 13.05
C LEU A 117 -16.66 3.04 13.99
N ALA A 118 -17.93 2.66 13.81
CA ALA A 118 -18.54 1.60 14.61
C ALA A 118 -17.85 0.23 14.39
N GLN A 119 -17.40 -0.06 13.17
CA GLN A 119 -16.60 -1.25 12.86
C GLN A 119 -15.24 -1.22 13.55
N TYR A 120 -14.52 -0.08 13.52
CA TYR A 120 -13.26 0.09 14.22
C TYR A 120 -13.41 -0.09 15.74
N VAL A 121 -14.47 0.44 16.34
CA VAL A 121 -14.75 0.27 17.77
C VAL A 121 -15.06 -1.20 18.11
N ASN A 122 -15.74 -1.93 17.21
CA ASN A 122 -16.01 -3.36 17.39
C ASN A 122 -14.75 -4.24 17.36
N CYS A 123 -13.76 -3.85 16.56
CA CYS A 123 -12.46 -4.53 16.52
C CYS A 123 -11.75 -4.50 17.88
N VAL A 124 -11.99 -3.45 18.69
CA VAL A 124 -11.43 -3.28 20.04
C VAL A 124 -12.34 -3.85 21.13
N ARG A 125 -13.66 -3.93 20.89
CA ARG A 125 -14.66 -4.32 21.90
C ARG A 125 -14.67 -5.81 22.25
N THR A 126 -14.39 -6.68 21.28
CA THR A 126 -14.41 -8.15 21.50
C THR A 126 -13.03 -8.65 21.90
N LYS A 127 -12.90 -9.39 23.02
CA LYS A 127 -11.60 -9.88 23.55
C LYS A 127 -10.77 -10.66 22.52
N ASP A 128 -11.41 -11.44 21.65
CA ASP A 128 -10.69 -12.23 20.63
C ASP A 128 -10.20 -11.36 19.46
N ASN A 129 -10.97 -10.36 19.04
CA ASN A 129 -10.55 -9.39 18.03
C ASN A 129 -9.45 -8.47 18.58
N PHE A 130 -9.55 -8.09 19.85
CA PHE A 130 -8.53 -7.27 20.51
C PHE A 130 -7.16 -7.94 20.51
N LYS A 131 -7.08 -9.25 20.80
CA LYS A 131 -5.81 -10.00 20.72
C LYS A 131 -5.20 -9.94 19.32
N ARG A 132 -6.01 -10.14 18.27
CA ARG A 132 -5.56 -10.10 16.87
C ARG A 132 -5.08 -8.69 16.47
N VAL A 133 -5.85 -7.67 16.83
CA VAL A 133 -5.49 -6.26 16.55
C VAL A 133 -4.23 -5.87 17.33
N ALA A 134 -4.12 -6.25 18.60
CA ALA A 134 -2.94 -5.99 19.41
C ALA A 134 -1.69 -6.66 18.84
N THR A 135 -1.78 -7.91 18.35
CA THR A 135 -0.64 -8.56 17.69
C THR A 135 -0.23 -7.83 16.41
N ALA A 136 -1.19 -7.42 15.57
CA ALA A 136 -0.88 -6.68 14.34
C ALA A 136 -0.25 -5.31 14.66
N TRP A 137 -0.78 -4.62 15.68
CA TRP A 137 -0.24 -3.35 16.14
C TRP A 137 1.18 -3.48 16.70
N LEU A 138 1.43 -4.50 17.52
CA LEU A 138 2.76 -4.77 18.07
C LEU A 138 3.78 -5.08 16.97
N VAL A 139 3.39 -5.86 15.95
CA VAL A 139 4.27 -6.15 14.80
C VAL A 139 4.64 -4.85 14.06
N MET A 140 3.66 -4.00 13.75
CA MET A 140 3.91 -2.73 13.08
C MET A 140 4.74 -1.77 13.95
N PHE A 141 4.49 -1.77 15.26
CA PHE A 141 5.27 -1.00 16.23
C PHE A 141 6.74 -1.45 16.24
N PHE A 142 7.01 -2.75 16.35
CA PHE A 142 8.38 -3.26 16.34
C PHE A 142 9.07 -3.08 14.99
N GLN A 143 8.32 -3.16 13.89
CA GLN A 143 8.84 -2.84 12.56
C GLN A 143 9.38 -1.41 12.51
N GLN A 144 8.63 -0.43 13.02
CA GLN A 144 9.07 0.97 13.06
C GLN A 144 10.13 1.23 14.13
N TRP A 145 10.01 0.60 15.29
CA TRP A 145 10.97 0.71 16.39
C TRP A 145 12.38 0.22 16.01
N SER A 146 12.48 -0.72 15.07
CA SER A 146 13.78 -1.14 14.52
C SER A 146 14.58 0.03 13.90
N GLY A 147 13.94 1.18 13.67
CA GLY A 147 14.61 2.39 13.19
C GLY A 147 15.00 2.30 11.72
N ILE A 148 14.36 1.41 10.95
CA ILE A 148 14.67 1.20 9.53
C ILE A 148 14.60 2.51 8.73
N ASP A 149 13.59 3.34 8.98
CA ASP A 149 13.44 4.63 8.32
C ASP A 149 14.60 5.58 8.70
N SER A 150 14.98 5.63 9.98
CA SER A 150 16.12 6.41 10.44
C SER A 150 17.43 5.97 9.79
N ILE A 151 17.67 4.65 9.66
CA ILE A 151 18.86 4.13 8.98
C ILE A 151 18.87 4.56 7.52
N ILE A 152 17.74 4.51 6.82
CA ILE A 152 17.66 4.88 5.40
C ILE A 152 17.92 6.37 5.18
N TYR A 153 17.35 7.24 6.04
CA TYR A 153 17.53 8.69 5.91
C TYR A 153 18.91 9.16 6.34
N TYR A 154 19.45 8.60 7.43
CA TYR A 154 20.72 9.05 8.02
C TYR A 154 21.93 8.19 7.62
N ALA A 155 21.77 7.19 6.75
CA ALA A 155 22.87 6.37 6.26
C ALA A 155 24.08 7.22 5.81
N SER A 156 23.83 8.27 5.02
CA SER A 156 24.86 9.19 4.54
C SER A 156 25.62 9.86 5.68
N GLU A 157 24.92 10.37 6.70
CA GLU A 157 25.54 11.03 7.86
C GLU A 157 26.32 10.05 8.73
N VAL A 158 25.80 8.83 8.93
CA VAL A 158 26.50 7.75 9.63
C VAL A 158 27.80 7.39 8.92
N PHE A 159 27.81 7.25 7.59
CA PHE A 159 29.03 6.94 6.84
C PHE A 159 30.06 8.09 6.87
N VAL A 160 29.61 9.34 6.90
CA VAL A 160 30.50 10.50 7.08
C VAL A 160 31.10 10.51 8.50
N SER A 161 30.31 10.19 9.52
CA SER A 161 30.79 10.07 10.91
C SER A 161 31.85 8.97 11.11
N LEU A 162 31.87 7.97 10.22
CA LEU A 162 32.87 6.89 10.17
C LEU A 162 34.16 7.28 9.42
N GLY A 163 34.30 8.52 8.97
CA GLY A 163 35.54 9.06 8.38
C GLY A 163 35.64 8.98 6.85
N LEU A 164 34.58 8.59 6.15
CA LEU A 164 34.55 8.53 4.67
C LEU A 164 34.17 9.90 4.10
N ASN A 165 35.13 10.81 4.03
CA ASN A 165 34.97 12.23 3.66
C ASN A 165 34.69 12.54 2.18
N THR A 166 34.32 11.57 1.35
CA THR A 166 34.05 11.81 -0.08
C THR A 166 32.54 11.76 -0.32
N GLY A 167 31.92 12.88 -0.69
CA GLY A 167 30.47 12.97 -0.97
C GLY A 167 29.96 11.95 -1.99
N THR A 168 30.83 11.39 -2.83
CA THR A 168 30.56 10.28 -3.73
C THR A 168 30.33 8.95 -3.00
N VAL A 169 31.03 8.68 -1.89
CA VAL A 169 30.92 7.41 -1.13
C VAL A 169 29.60 7.34 -0.38
N ALA A 170 29.14 8.44 0.22
CA ALA A 170 27.86 8.50 0.92
C ALA A 170 26.67 8.28 -0.03
N LEU A 171 26.77 8.82 -1.25
CA LEU A 171 25.74 8.69 -2.28
C LEU A 171 25.78 7.30 -2.96
N LEU A 172 26.95 6.68 -3.08
CA LEU A 172 27.11 5.31 -3.60
C LEU A 172 26.65 4.28 -2.55
N ALA A 173 26.88 4.53 -1.26
CA ALA A 173 26.41 3.69 -0.17
C ALA A 173 24.87 3.62 -0.10
N THR A 174 24.17 4.75 -0.26
CA THR A 174 22.70 4.76 -0.34
C THR A 174 22.19 4.00 -1.58
N GLY A 175 22.87 4.13 -2.72
CA GLY A 175 22.61 3.30 -3.91
C GLY A 175 22.74 1.79 -3.64
N VAL A 176 23.79 1.37 -2.94
CA VAL A 176 24.03 -0.04 -2.57
C VAL A 176 22.98 -0.55 -1.59
N THR A 177 22.61 0.23 -0.55
CA THR A 177 21.53 -0.18 0.37
C THR A 177 20.21 -0.40 -0.37
N GLY A 178 19.92 0.41 -1.38
CA GLY A 178 18.76 0.20 -2.24
C GLY A 178 18.82 -1.11 -3.02
N VAL A 179 19.97 -1.44 -3.62
CA VAL A 179 20.16 -2.71 -4.32
C VAL A 179 20.02 -3.89 -3.36
N VAL A 180 20.58 -3.80 -2.15
CA VAL A 180 20.45 -4.83 -1.12
C VAL A 180 18.99 -5.05 -0.74
N PHE A 181 18.20 -3.99 -0.51
CA PHE A 181 16.77 -4.15 -0.24
C PHE A 181 16.02 -4.78 -1.39
N PHE A 182 16.35 -4.43 -2.64
CA PHE A 182 15.74 -5.06 -3.80
C PHE A 182 16.03 -6.57 -3.84
N VAL A 183 17.30 -6.96 -3.69
CA VAL A 183 17.71 -8.36 -3.70
C VAL A 183 17.10 -9.15 -2.53
N CYS A 184 17.04 -8.57 -1.34
CA CYS A 184 16.43 -9.21 -0.18
C CYS A 184 14.90 -9.30 -0.24
N THR A 185 14.23 -8.49 -1.09
CA THR A 185 12.77 -8.51 -1.24
C THR A 185 12.30 -9.56 -2.25
N ILE A 186 13.12 -9.94 -3.25
CA ILE A 186 12.76 -10.96 -4.25
C ILE A 186 12.37 -12.32 -3.64
N PRO A 187 13.06 -12.85 -2.62
CA PRO A 187 12.68 -14.11 -1.98
C PRO A 187 11.47 -13.99 -1.05
N ALA A 188 11.07 -12.76 -0.70
CA ALA A 188 9.99 -12.48 0.24
C ALA A 188 8.62 -12.26 -0.43
N MET A 189 8.60 -12.03 -1.75
CA MET A 189 7.38 -12.01 -2.57
C MET A 189 7.07 -13.39 -3.15
#